data_AF-A0A1T3BTK3-F1
#
_entry.id   AF-A0A1T3BTK3-F1
#
_cell.length_a   1.000
_cell.length_b   1.000
_cell.length_c   1.000
_cell.angle_alpha   90.00
_cell.angle_beta   90.00
_cell.angle_gamma   90.00
#
_symmetry.space_group_name_H-M   'P 1'
#
loop_
_entity.id
_entity.type
_entity.pdbx_description
1 polymer ?
#
loop_
_entity_poly.entity_id
_entity_poly.type
_entity_poly.pdbx_seq_one_letter_code
_entity_poly.pdbx_strand_id
1 'polypeptide(L)'
;MSASAINVQSDVSNIALNFPIPENVFALTVQEVYHYTDNLFKFRLNRPESFRFRSGEFVMIGLPNAEKPIYRAYSIASPYWDEQLEFFSIKVPGGH
;
A
#
# COMPACT_ATOMS: atom_id res chain seq x y z
N MET A 1 20.19 17.18 5.53
CA MET A 1 19.89 15.97 6.31
C MET A 1 19.39 14.92 5.33
N SER A 2 20.17 13.86 5.08
CA SER A 2 19.88 12.87 4.03
C SER A 2 18.65 12.02 4.37
N ALA A 3 17.65 12.04 3.50
CA ALA A 3 16.54 11.10 3.53
C ALA A 3 17.06 9.71 3.15
N SER A 4 16.96 8.75 4.06
CA SER A 4 17.27 7.35 3.78
C SER A 4 16.03 6.69 3.20
N ALA A 5 16.04 6.42 1.90
CA ALA A 5 15.06 5.51 1.29
C ALA A 5 15.38 4.11 1.79
N ILE A 6 14.54 3.58 2.68
CA ILE A 6 14.66 2.19 3.14
C ILE A 6 14.11 1.31 2.03
N ASN A 7 15.01 0.67 1.29
CA ASN A 7 14.64 -0.32 0.28
C ASN A 7 14.15 -1.57 1.02
N VAL A 8 12.83 -1.76 1.13
CA VAL A 8 12.24 -2.90 1.81
C VAL A 8 12.28 -4.11 0.88
N GLN A 9 13.45 -4.74 0.78
CA GLN A 9 13.62 -6.07 0.20
C GLN A 9 13.30 -7.13 1.27
N SER A 10 12.03 -7.19 1.70
CA SER A 10 11.54 -8.31 2.52
C SER A 10 11.07 -9.42 1.60
N ASP A 11 11.66 -10.61 1.76
CA ASP A 11 11.30 -11.84 1.07
C ASP A 11 9.80 -12.18 1.26
N VAL A 12 8.98 -11.73 0.31
CA VAL A 12 7.51 -11.86 0.32
C VAL A 12 7.02 -13.30 0.17
N SER A 13 7.91 -14.23 -0.20
CA SER A 13 7.57 -15.63 -0.43
C SER A 13 7.06 -16.34 0.83
N ASN A 14 7.55 -15.97 2.02
CA ASN A 14 7.14 -16.58 3.28
C ASN A 14 5.89 -15.95 3.92
N ILE A 15 5.59 -14.66 3.65
CA ILE A 15 4.43 -13.96 4.25
C ILE A 15 3.12 -14.39 3.58
N ALA A 16 3.15 -14.66 2.26
CA ALA A 16 1.98 -15.09 1.51
C ALA A 16 1.49 -16.50 1.88
N LEU A 17 2.30 -17.31 2.55
CA LEU A 17 1.95 -18.70 2.90
C LEU A 17 0.92 -18.83 4.03
N ASN A 18 0.80 -17.81 4.89
CA ASN A 18 -0.07 -17.86 6.07
C ASN A 18 -1.39 -17.08 5.91
N PHE A 19 -1.58 -16.35 4.82
CA PHE A 19 -2.73 -15.48 4.64
C PHE A 19 -3.35 -15.66 3.25
N PRO A 20 -4.52 -16.32 3.14
CA PRO A 20 -5.18 -16.51 1.86
C PRO A 20 -5.60 -15.15 1.30
N ILE A 21 -5.11 -14.82 0.11
CA ILE A 21 -5.50 -13.61 -0.62
C ILE A 21 -6.95 -13.83 -1.11
N PRO A 22 -7.92 -12.98 -0.71
CA PRO A 22 -9.30 -13.16 -1.14
C PRO A 22 -9.47 -13.06 -2.66
N GLU A 23 -10.49 -13.74 -3.18
CA GLU A 23 -10.88 -13.58 -4.58
C GLU A 23 -11.30 -12.12 -4.81
N ASN A 24 -10.82 -11.50 -5.89
CA ASN A 24 -11.04 -10.09 -6.29
C ASN A 24 -10.15 -9.02 -5.62
N VAL A 25 -9.02 -9.38 -5.00
CA VAL A 25 -7.99 -8.41 -4.60
C VAL A 25 -6.65 -8.68 -5.27
N PHE A 26 -5.89 -7.61 -5.51
CA PHE A 26 -4.51 -7.70 -6.00
C PHE A 26 -3.54 -7.76 -4.83
N ALA A 27 -2.71 -8.79 -4.77
CA ALA A 27 -1.55 -8.82 -3.88
C ALA A 27 -0.40 -8.05 -4.53
N LEU A 28 -0.04 -6.91 -3.95
CA LEU A 28 0.98 -6.01 -4.47
C LEU A 28 2.10 -5.79 -3.46
N THR A 29 3.32 -5.66 -3.97
CA THR A 29 4.50 -5.35 -3.16
C THR A 29 4.71 -3.85 -3.10
N VAL A 30 4.93 -3.34 -1.87
CA VAL A 30 5.33 -1.96 -1.63
C VAL A 30 6.74 -1.74 -2.19
N GLN A 31 6.88 -0.78 -3.11
CA GLN A 31 8.16 -0.45 -3.75
C GLN A 31 8.94 0.58 -2.96
N GLU A 32 8.23 1.57 -2.43
CA GLU A 32 8.84 2.69 -1.73
C GLU A 32 7.96 3.10 -0.56
N VAL A 33 8.59 3.45 0.55
CA VAL A 33 7.93 4.10 1.69
C VAL A 33 8.71 5.36 2.04
N TYR A 34 7.99 6.47 2.10
CA TYR A 34 8.54 7.77 2.48
C TYR A 34 7.82 8.29 3.73
N HIS A 35 8.57 8.55 4.79
CA HIS A 35 8.05 9.14 6.02
C HIS A 35 8.25 10.66 5.97
N TYR A 36 7.14 11.42 5.93
CA TYR A 36 7.18 12.88 6.05
C TYR A 36 7.32 13.29 7.53
N THR A 37 6.58 12.61 8.40
CA THR A 37 6.63 12.80 9.86
C THR A 37 6.42 11.44 10.54
N ASP A 38 6.48 11.41 11.87
CA ASP A 38 6.18 10.20 12.65
C ASP A 38 4.77 9.66 12.37
N ASN A 39 3.83 10.58 12.09
CA ASN A 39 2.42 10.26 11.90
C ASN A 39 1.98 10.30 10.44
N LEU A 40 2.80 10.76 9.49
CA LEU A 40 2.43 10.84 8.07
C LEU A 40 3.47 10.15 7.21
N PHE A 41 3.01 9.18 6.43
CA PHE A 41 3.86 8.50 5.47
C PHE A 41 3.13 8.28 4.15
N LYS A 42 3.93 8.12 3.12
CA LYS A 42 3.53 7.82 1.76
C LYS A 42 4.12 6.49 1.37
N PHE A 43 3.41 5.71 0.58
CA PHE A 43 3.94 4.50 0.01
C PHE A 43 3.52 4.34 -1.45
N ARG A 44 4.38 3.69 -2.24
CA ARG A 44 4.16 3.45 -3.66
C ARG A 44 4.09 1.96 -3.96
N LEU A 45 3.17 1.59 -4.84
CA LEU A 45 2.95 0.22 -5.32
C LEU A 45 3.07 0.16 -6.85
N ASN A 46 3.40 -1.02 -7.38
CA ASN A 46 3.29 -1.27 -8.82
C ASN A 46 1.81 -1.35 -9.22
N ARG A 47 1.44 -0.65 -10.30
CA ARG A 47 0.08 -0.70 -10.84
C ARG A 47 -0.11 -1.94 -11.72
N PRO A 48 -1.09 -2.83 -11.43
CA PRO A 48 -1.42 -3.92 -12.33
C PRO A 48 -1.94 -3.41 -13.68
N GLU A 49 -1.58 -4.07 -14.79
CA GLU A 49 -2.01 -3.66 -16.13
C GLU A 49 -3.54 -3.69 -16.31
N SER A 50 -4.25 -4.56 -15.59
CA SER A 50 -5.70 -4.65 -15.59
C SER A 50 -6.38 -3.63 -14.67
N PHE A 51 -5.61 -2.91 -13.85
CA PHE A 51 -6.15 -1.94 -12.91
C PHE A 51 -6.43 -0.61 -13.62
N ARG A 52 -7.69 -0.17 -13.58
CA ARG A 52 -8.16 1.08 -14.18
C ARG A 52 -8.86 1.89 -13.09
N PHE A 53 -8.50 3.16 -12.97
CA PHE A 53 -9.08 4.10 -12.02
C PHE A 53 -9.11 5.50 -12.63
N ARG A 54 -9.89 6.40 -12.05
CA ARG A 54 -9.91 7.84 -12.36
C ARG A 54 -9.20 8.61 -11.25
N SER A 55 -8.48 9.67 -11.60
CA SER A 55 -7.84 10.54 -10.62
C SER A 55 -8.88 11.06 -9.63
N GLY A 56 -8.63 10.86 -8.32
CA GLY A 56 -9.57 11.21 -7.24
C GLY A 56 -10.42 10.04 -6.71
N GLU A 57 -10.32 8.84 -7.29
CA GLU A 57 -10.95 7.64 -6.73
C GLU A 57 -10.20 7.10 -5.50
N PHE A 58 -10.92 6.28 -4.73
CA PHE A 58 -10.39 5.57 -3.57
C PHE A 58 -10.44 4.06 -3.80
N VAL A 59 -9.54 3.34 -3.13
CA VAL A 59 -9.45 1.87 -3.16
C VAL A 59 -9.44 1.32 -1.75
N MET A 60 -9.84 0.06 -1.62
CA MET A 60 -9.75 -0.68 -0.37
C MET A 60 -8.40 -1.38 -0.31
N ILE A 61 -7.58 -1.01 0.67
CA ILE A 61 -6.28 -1.67 0.94
C ILE A 61 -6.43 -2.46 2.23
N GLY A 62 -6.00 -3.72 2.20
CA GLY A 62 -5.91 -4.58 3.37
C GLY A 62 -4.48 -5.04 3.60
N LEU A 63 -4.15 -5.31 4.87
CA LEU A 63 -2.89 -5.93 5.24
C LEU A 63 -3.07 -7.44 5.33
N PRO A 64 -2.18 -8.25 4.74
CA PRO A 64 -2.30 -9.69 4.80
C PRO A 64 -2.13 -10.21 6.22
N ASN A 65 -1.40 -9.51 7.10
CA ASN A 65 -0.96 -10.03 8.40
C ASN A 65 -2.02 -10.13 9.54
N ALA A 66 -3.30 -9.87 9.26
CA ALA A 66 -4.35 -9.88 10.27
C ALA A 66 -5.20 -11.16 10.20
N GLU A 67 -5.56 -11.75 11.36
CA GLU A 67 -6.45 -12.92 11.45
C GLU A 67 -7.81 -12.70 10.76
N LYS A 68 -8.24 -11.43 10.68
CA LYS A 68 -9.40 -11.00 9.90
C LYS A 68 -8.96 -9.95 8.89
N PRO A 69 -9.38 -10.03 7.62
CA PRO A 69 -9.08 -9.01 6.62
C PRO A 69 -9.63 -7.65 7.06
N ILE A 70 -8.72 -6.75 7.47
CA ILE A 70 -9.06 -5.36 7.77
C ILE A 70 -8.82 -4.56 6.50
N TYR A 71 -9.90 -4.05 5.90
CA TYR A 71 -9.81 -3.12 4.80
C TYR A 71 -9.99 -1.68 5.28
N ARG A 72 -9.22 -0.78 4.68
CA ARG A 72 -9.36 0.67 4.86
C ARG A 72 -9.39 1.33 3.49
N ALA A 73 -10.22 2.37 3.38
CA ALA A 73 -10.31 3.17 2.17
C ALA A 73 -9.10 4.12 2.10
N TYR A 74 -8.41 4.13 0.97
CA TYR A 74 -7.31 5.03 0.67
C TYR A 74 -7.55 5.73 -0.65
N SER A 75 -7.40 7.05 -0.67
CA SER A 75 -7.44 7.83 -1.90
C SER A 75 -6.17 7.60 -2.72
N ILE A 76 -6.32 7.41 -4.02
CA ILE A 76 -5.16 7.34 -4.93
C ILE A 76 -4.65 8.76 -5.15
N ALA A 77 -3.41 9.00 -4.74
CA ALA A 77 -2.77 10.31 -4.87
C ALA A 77 -2.01 10.49 -6.20
N SER A 78 -1.72 9.40 -6.91
CA SER A 78 -1.12 9.46 -8.25
C SER A 78 -2.17 9.69 -9.35
N PRO A 79 -1.81 10.37 -10.45
CA PRO A 79 -2.70 10.51 -11.59
C PRO A 79 -2.87 9.18 -12.34
N TYR A 80 -3.98 9.04 -13.07
CA TYR A 80 -4.29 7.78 -13.78
C TYR A 80 -3.25 7.32 -14.83
N TRP A 81 -2.43 8.24 -15.35
CA TRP A 81 -1.38 7.94 -16.33
C TRP A 81 -0.06 7.50 -15.68
N ASP A 82 0.08 7.60 -14.36
CA ASP A 82 1.28 7.14 -13.66
C ASP A 82 1.35 5.60 -13.68
N GLU A 83 2.57 5.07 -13.78
CA GLU A 83 2.86 3.64 -13.73
C GLU A 83 2.81 3.10 -12.30
N GLN A 84 2.91 3.98 -11.31
CA GLN A 84 2.87 3.64 -9.90
C GLN A 84 1.59 4.16 -9.22
N LEU A 85 1.09 3.37 -8.27
CA LEU A 85 0.03 3.81 -7.37
C LEU A 85 0.67 4.45 -6.15
N GLU A 86 0.29 5.68 -5.85
CA GLU A 86 0.76 6.42 -4.68
C GLU A 86 -0.36 6.64 -3.68
N PHE A 87 -0.05 6.41 -2.40
CA PHE A 87 -0.99 6.56 -1.30
C PHE A 87 -0.36 7.31 -0.14
N PHE A 88 -1.17 8.10 0.56
CA PHE A 88 -0.82 8.72 1.83
C PHE A 88 -1.59 8.06 2.96
N SER A 89 -0.89 7.81 4.08
CA SER A 89 -1.49 7.23 5.27
C SER A 89 -1.00 7.95 6.52
N ILE A 90 -1.91 8.08 7.48
CA ILE A 90 -1.60 8.60 8.80
C ILE A 90 -1.39 7.40 9.74
N LYS A 91 -0.35 7.46 10.58
CA LYS A 91 -0.19 6.55 11.72
C LYS A 91 -0.96 7.15 12.89
N VAL A 92 -2.02 6.47 13.30
CA VAL A 92 -2.76 6.83 14.51
C VAL A 92 -2.25 5.93 15.64
N PRO A 93 -1.67 6.50 16.72
CA PRO A 93 -1.30 5.72 17.90
C PRO A 93 -2.53 4.99 18.45
N GLY A 94 -2.46 3.65 18.55
CA GLY A 94 -3.58 2.82 19.03
C GLY A 94 -4.66 2.50 18.00
N GLY A 95 -4.36 2.59 16.69
CA GLY A 95 -5.33 2.35 15.61
C GLY A 95 -6.19 1.08 15.79
N HIS A 96 -7.51 1.28 15.80
CA HIS A 96 -8.53 0.22 15.76
C HIS A 96 -8.74 -0.30 14.34
#